data_AF-A0A3C0N2M5-F1
#
_entry.id   AF-A0A3C0N2M5-F1
#
_cell.length_a   1.000
_cell.length_b   1.000
_cell.length_c   1.000
_cell.angle_alpha   90.00
_cell.angle_beta   90.00
_cell.angle_gamma   90.00
#
_symmetry.space_group_name_H-M   'P 1'
#
loop_
_entity.id
_entity.type
_entity.pdbx_description
1 polymer ?
#
loop_
_entity_poly.entity_id
_entity_poly.type
_entity_poly.pdbx_seq_one_letter_code
_entity_poly.pdbx_strand_id
1 'polypeptide(L)'
;MVYNYYDGDTSRQNYTPLKWSQGTACSTSGLGTELDYIYSPGLGYSLFGQDIYEADAAGLALYTFTYNYGNGDYYNGYVVASNISYQVGNSYDISDANNQAGFDGNYTITGSSSLDASYAYGLGYVFVYNYYDADTSRQSYTPLKWSQQNTPSGTGGLGSELDYIYGGLSGYSPFGQDFYEADAQSVAVYSFTYDYGNGDFYNGFVYASNAAYQVGNSYDRYTANNQDGFNGTYTITGVSSGLDITYNSTQGYVFVYNYYDGDTSRLNYTPYYYNLGQTSGTSGLGFERDYIITSRGDLDLFGYDYYEADSFTA
;
A
#
# COMPACT_ATOMS: atom_id res chain seq x y z
N MET A 1 -55.84 -13.29 1.63
CA MET A 1 -54.43 -13.71 1.46
C MET A 1 -53.74 -12.65 0.64
N VAL A 2 -52.61 -12.13 1.11
CA VAL A 2 -51.79 -11.19 0.35
C VAL A 2 -50.75 -12.01 -0.40
N TYR A 3 -50.72 -11.90 -1.73
CA TYR A 3 -49.83 -12.70 -2.59
C TYR A 3 -48.64 -11.90 -3.16
N ASN A 4 -48.66 -10.58 -3.01
CA ASN A 4 -47.62 -9.68 -3.48
C ASN A 4 -47.56 -8.45 -2.55
N TYR A 5 -46.34 -7.98 -2.28
CA TYR A 5 -46.08 -6.72 -1.60
C TYR A 5 -45.15 -5.88 -2.48
N TYR A 6 -45.51 -4.63 -2.76
CA TYR A 6 -44.66 -3.70 -3.50
C TYR A 6 -44.10 -2.66 -2.54
N ASP A 7 -42.79 -2.71 -2.32
CA ASP A 7 -42.07 -1.67 -1.59
C ASP A 7 -41.81 -0.52 -2.58
N GLY A 8 -42.53 0.60 -2.42
CA GLY A 8 -42.52 1.70 -3.38
C GLY A 8 -41.56 2.84 -3.04
N ASP A 9 -41.14 2.92 -1.78
CA ASP A 9 -40.37 4.04 -1.23
C ASP A 9 -38.90 3.68 -1.00
N THR A 10 -38.59 2.42 -0.66
CA THR A 10 -37.22 1.96 -0.40
C THR A 10 -36.63 1.22 -1.62
N SER A 11 -37.13 0.04 -1.97
CA SER A 11 -36.52 -0.79 -3.05
C SER A 11 -37.16 -0.62 -4.43
N ARG A 12 -38.42 -0.18 -4.53
CA ARG A 12 -39.22 -0.15 -5.77
C ARG A 12 -39.41 -1.53 -6.42
N GLN A 13 -39.46 -2.59 -5.60
CA GLN A 13 -39.55 -3.98 -6.04
C GLN A 13 -40.77 -4.71 -5.47
N ASN A 14 -41.14 -5.80 -6.14
CA ASN A 14 -42.18 -6.71 -5.68
C ASN A 14 -41.56 -7.85 -4.86
N TYR A 15 -42.18 -8.15 -3.72
CA TYR A 15 -41.80 -9.19 -2.79
C TYR A 15 -42.93 -10.20 -2.62
N THR A 16 -42.53 -11.46 -2.46
CA THR A 16 -43.46 -12.53 -2.12
C THR A 16 -43.64 -12.55 -0.59
N PRO A 17 -44.86 -12.34 -0.07
CA PRO A 17 -45.11 -12.42 1.37
C PRO A 17 -44.82 -13.80 1.96
N LEU A 18 -44.36 -13.83 3.21
CA LEU A 18 -43.89 -15.04 3.89
C LEU A 18 -45.04 -16.05 4.04
N LYS A 19 -46.20 -15.65 4.57
CA LYS A 19 -47.31 -16.58 4.78
C LYS A 19 -47.86 -17.10 3.46
N TRP A 20 -47.86 -16.29 2.40
CA TRP A 20 -48.19 -16.75 1.05
C TRP A 20 -47.21 -17.81 0.54
N SER A 21 -45.90 -17.59 0.68
CA SER A 21 -44.89 -18.60 0.28
C SER A 21 -44.99 -19.91 1.07
N GLN A 22 -45.52 -19.86 2.29
CA GLN A 22 -45.80 -21.02 3.15
C GLN A 22 -47.19 -21.65 2.91
N GLY A 23 -48.02 -21.08 2.03
CA GLY A 23 -49.40 -21.53 1.80
C GLY A 23 -50.33 -21.33 3.00
N THR A 24 -50.02 -20.38 3.90
CA THR A 24 -50.79 -20.08 5.11
C THR A 24 -51.54 -18.75 4.99
N ALA A 25 -52.62 -18.59 5.75
CA ALA A 25 -53.41 -17.36 5.72
C ALA A 25 -52.75 -16.23 6.55
N CYS A 26 -52.66 -15.03 5.97
CA CYS A 26 -52.19 -13.83 6.65
C CYS A 26 -53.21 -13.21 7.64
N SER A 27 -54.46 -13.68 7.62
CA SER A 27 -55.49 -13.43 8.65
C SER A 27 -56.66 -14.41 8.50
N THR A 28 -57.43 -14.60 9.59
CA THR A 28 -58.72 -15.31 9.62
C THR A 28 -59.92 -14.40 9.92
N SER A 29 -59.72 -13.09 10.08
CA SER A 29 -60.73 -12.17 10.66
C SER A 29 -61.24 -11.08 9.70
N GLY A 30 -61.11 -11.27 8.38
CA GLY A 30 -61.57 -10.33 7.36
C GLY A 30 -60.51 -9.33 6.89
N LEU A 31 -60.88 -8.43 5.97
CA LEU A 31 -59.98 -7.43 5.39
C LEU A 31 -59.54 -6.38 6.41
N GLY A 32 -58.31 -5.87 6.28
CA GLY A 32 -57.70 -4.89 7.19
C GLY A 32 -57.04 -5.51 8.42
N THR A 33 -57.06 -6.84 8.55
CA THR A 33 -56.42 -7.57 9.66
C THR A 33 -55.24 -8.42 9.21
N GLU A 34 -54.93 -8.42 7.92
CA GLU A 34 -53.77 -9.09 7.35
C GLU A 34 -52.49 -8.58 7.99
N LEU A 35 -51.68 -9.50 8.48
CA LEU A 35 -50.34 -9.23 9.01
C LEU A 35 -49.39 -10.27 8.44
N ASP A 36 -48.32 -9.85 7.79
CA ASP A 36 -47.36 -10.74 7.13
C ASP A 36 -45.97 -10.10 7.10
N TYR A 37 -44.98 -10.84 6.61
CA TYR A 37 -43.61 -10.39 6.47
C TYR A 37 -43.16 -10.49 5.02
N ILE A 38 -42.27 -9.61 4.61
CA ILE A 38 -41.40 -9.84 3.44
C ILE A 38 -40.00 -10.14 3.93
N TYR A 39 -39.24 -10.93 3.17
CA TYR A 39 -37.82 -11.09 3.39
C TYR A 39 -37.05 -10.34 2.31
N SER A 40 -36.08 -9.52 2.72
CA SER A 40 -35.12 -8.92 1.81
C SER A 40 -33.70 -9.31 2.23
N PRO A 41 -32.80 -9.60 1.27
CA PRO A 41 -31.43 -9.97 1.60
C PRO A 41 -30.68 -8.88 2.39
N GLY A 42 -30.98 -7.60 2.16
CA GLY A 42 -30.30 -6.47 2.80
C GLY A 42 -30.81 -6.07 4.19
N LEU A 43 -32.11 -6.26 4.47
CA LEU A 43 -32.74 -5.83 5.75
C LEU A 43 -33.35 -6.99 6.56
N GLY A 44 -33.37 -8.21 6.02
CA GLY A 44 -33.99 -9.36 6.67
C GLY A 44 -35.52 -9.37 6.57
N TYR A 45 -36.19 -9.88 7.60
CA TYR A 45 -37.65 -9.93 7.64
C TYR A 45 -38.23 -8.59 8.11
N SER A 46 -39.15 -8.05 7.32
CA SER A 46 -39.83 -6.80 7.61
C SER A 46 -41.34 -7.01 7.62
N LEU A 47 -42.02 -6.43 8.60
CA LEU A 47 -43.45 -6.64 8.89
C LEU A 47 -44.31 -5.66 8.09
N PHE A 48 -45.42 -6.13 7.52
CA PHE A 48 -46.43 -5.26 6.91
C PHE A 48 -47.86 -5.69 7.22
N GLY A 49 -48.81 -4.76 7.07
CA GLY A 49 -50.24 -4.98 7.19
C GLY A 49 -50.93 -4.19 8.31
N GLN A 50 -52.19 -4.55 8.59
CA GLN A 50 -53.07 -3.89 9.58
C GLN A 50 -53.23 -2.36 9.40
N ASP A 51 -53.04 -1.85 8.19
CA ASP A 51 -53.07 -0.42 7.85
C ASP A 51 -52.07 0.47 8.63
N ILE A 52 -51.17 -0.13 9.42
CA ILE A 52 -50.22 0.58 10.29
C ILE A 52 -48.77 0.12 10.10
N TYR A 53 -48.55 -1.07 9.52
CA TYR A 53 -47.22 -1.60 9.26
C TYR A 53 -46.91 -1.54 7.76
N GLU A 54 -45.81 -0.89 7.44
CA GLU A 54 -45.17 -0.88 6.14
C GLU A 54 -43.82 -1.61 6.26
N ALA A 55 -43.54 -2.48 5.30
CA ALA A 55 -42.28 -3.20 5.26
C ALA A 55 -41.29 -2.54 4.31
N ASP A 56 -40.12 -2.20 4.82
CA ASP A 56 -38.96 -1.84 3.99
C ASP A 56 -38.26 -3.08 3.47
N ALA A 57 -37.78 -3.01 2.22
CA ALA A 57 -36.88 -4.00 1.67
C ALA A 57 -35.69 -3.33 0.98
N ALA A 58 -34.57 -4.06 0.93
CA ALA A 58 -33.42 -3.62 0.18
C ALA A 58 -32.78 -4.77 -0.59
N GLY A 59 -32.26 -4.42 -1.77
CA GLY A 59 -31.41 -5.31 -2.56
C GLY A 59 -30.00 -5.36 -1.99
N LEU A 60 -29.12 -6.06 -2.69
CA LEU A 60 -27.69 -6.10 -2.38
C LEU A 60 -26.93 -5.22 -3.36
N ALA A 61 -25.83 -4.66 -2.91
CA ALA A 61 -24.88 -3.97 -3.76
C ALA A 61 -23.45 -4.25 -3.29
N LEU A 62 -22.53 -4.23 -4.25
CA LEU A 62 -21.10 -4.12 -4.01
C LEU A 62 -20.73 -2.66 -4.10
N TYR A 63 -20.08 -2.13 -3.07
CA TYR A 63 -19.54 -0.77 -3.03
C TYR A 63 -18.02 -0.83 -3.00
N THR A 64 -17.37 -0.20 -3.97
CA THR A 64 -15.92 -0.01 -3.93
C THR A 64 -15.60 1.23 -3.11
N PHE A 65 -14.49 1.20 -2.38
CA PHE A 65 -14.10 2.30 -1.51
C PHE A 65 -12.59 2.53 -1.50
N THR A 66 -12.21 3.71 -1.03
CA THR A 66 -10.86 4.03 -0.55
C THR A 66 -10.97 4.48 0.88
N TYR A 67 -10.21 3.88 1.79
CA TYR A 67 -10.05 4.38 3.15
C TYR A 67 -8.73 5.15 3.25
N ASN A 68 -8.76 6.38 3.74
CA ASN A 68 -7.57 7.22 3.92
C ASN A 68 -7.27 7.38 5.41
N TYR A 69 -6.01 7.22 5.80
CA TYR A 69 -5.56 7.38 7.20
C TYR A 69 -5.29 8.83 7.61
N GLY A 70 -5.21 9.76 6.66
CA GLY A 70 -4.94 11.19 6.93
C GLY A 70 -3.46 11.60 6.87
N ASN A 71 -2.52 10.65 6.88
CA ASN A 71 -1.08 10.87 6.68
C ASN A 71 -0.61 10.61 5.23
N GLY A 72 -1.51 10.17 4.35
CA GLY A 72 -1.21 9.80 2.97
C GLY A 72 -1.39 8.31 2.71
N ASP A 73 -1.37 7.48 3.75
CA ASP A 73 -1.66 6.06 3.66
C ASP A 73 -3.13 5.83 3.29
N TYR A 74 -3.37 4.81 2.48
CA TYR A 74 -4.72 4.39 2.13
C TYR A 74 -4.80 2.91 1.76
N TYR A 75 -6.00 2.34 1.85
CA TYR A 75 -6.29 1.06 1.21
C TYR A 75 -7.55 1.12 0.35
N ASN A 76 -7.59 0.27 -0.67
CA ASN A 76 -8.74 0.13 -1.56
C ASN A 76 -9.37 -1.24 -1.40
N GLY A 77 -10.68 -1.25 -1.43
CA GLY A 77 -11.45 -2.46 -1.25
C GLY A 77 -12.86 -2.38 -1.80
N TYR A 78 -13.64 -3.39 -1.47
CA TYR A 78 -15.08 -3.36 -1.64
C TYR A 78 -15.81 -4.04 -0.49
N VAL A 79 -17.05 -3.62 -0.26
CA VAL A 79 -17.97 -4.20 0.72
C VAL A 79 -19.24 -4.65 0.03
N VAL A 80 -19.77 -5.80 0.44
CA VAL A 80 -21.12 -6.23 0.07
C VAL A 80 -22.08 -5.75 1.15
N ALA A 81 -23.03 -4.90 0.78
CA ALA A 81 -23.98 -4.29 1.70
C ALA A 81 -25.38 -4.19 1.09
N SER A 82 -26.33 -3.66 1.86
CA SER A 82 -27.64 -3.28 1.34
C SER A 82 -27.48 -2.17 0.30
N ASN A 83 -28.27 -2.19 -0.78
CA ASN A 83 -28.17 -1.23 -1.89
C ASN A 83 -28.58 0.21 -1.53
N ILE A 84 -28.95 0.44 -0.28
CA ILE A 84 -29.25 1.75 0.30
C ILE A 84 -28.23 2.17 1.37
N SER A 85 -27.23 1.34 1.69
CA SER A 85 -26.27 1.61 2.76
C SER A 85 -25.34 2.78 2.47
N TYR A 86 -24.93 2.94 1.21
CA TYR A 86 -23.90 3.90 0.83
C TYR A 86 -24.24 4.64 -0.46
N GLN A 87 -23.69 5.85 -0.60
CA GLN A 87 -23.79 6.68 -1.79
C GLN A 87 -22.40 6.93 -2.38
N VAL A 88 -22.27 6.73 -3.70
CA VAL A 88 -21.01 6.96 -4.41
C VAL A 88 -20.64 8.45 -4.36
N GLY A 89 -19.38 8.73 -4.05
CA GLY A 89 -18.84 10.08 -3.88
C GLY A 89 -18.95 10.62 -2.46
N ASN A 90 -19.71 9.97 -1.57
CA ASN A 90 -19.77 10.37 -0.17
C ASN A 90 -18.61 9.76 0.63
N SER A 91 -18.24 10.47 1.70
CA SER A 91 -17.31 10.00 2.71
C SER A 91 -18.06 9.55 3.96
N TYR A 92 -17.54 8.52 4.61
CA TYR A 92 -18.09 7.91 5.81
C TYR A 92 -16.96 7.74 6.81
N ASP A 93 -17.16 8.27 8.00
CA ASP A 93 -16.30 8.09 9.15
C ASP A 93 -17.04 7.18 10.13
N ILE A 94 -16.38 6.09 10.53
CA ILE A 94 -16.98 5.08 11.41
C ILE A 94 -16.65 5.39 12.88
N SER A 95 -15.64 6.21 13.14
CA SER A 95 -15.21 6.64 14.47
C SER A 95 -14.41 7.94 14.40
N ASP A 96 -14.87 9.00 15.07
CA ASP A 96 -14.14 10.28 15.24
C ASP A 96 -12.86 10.17 16.12
N ALA A 97 -12.28 8.98 16.26
CA ALA A 97 -11.16 8.69 17.14
C ALA A 97 -9.88 8.54 16.32
N ASN A 98 -8.81 9.20 16.77
CA ASN A 98 -7.54 9.08 16.09
C ASN A 98 -7.00 7.65 16.12
N ASN A 99 -6.39 7.25 15.01
CA ASN A 99 -5.60 6.05 14.85
C ASN A 99 -4.29 6.09 15.68
N GLN A 100 -3.52 5.00 15.62
CA GLN A 100 -2.28 4.87 16.40
C GLN A 100 -1.19 5.92 16.06
N ALA A 101 -1.24 6.52 14.87
CA ALA A 101 -0.35 7.59 14.43
C ALA A 101 -0.90 9.00 14.74
N GLY A 102 -2.09 9.10 15.34
CA GLY A 102 -2.70 10.36 15.75
C GLY A 102 -3.52 11.05 14.68
N PHE A 103 -3.87 10.36 13.59
CA PHE A 103 -4.70 10.88 12.50
C PHE A 103 -6.12 10.29 12.52
N ASP A 104 -7.05 10.97 11.88
CA ASP A 104 -8.45 10.58 11.81
C ASP A 104 -8.79 10.08 10.40
N GLY A 105 -9.35 8.87 10.33
CA GLY A 105 -9.53 8.12 9.09
C GLY A 105 -10.91 8.29 8.48
N ASN A 106 -11.04 8.05 7.17
CA ASN A 106 -12.38 7.95 6.58
C ASN A 106 -12.41 7.12 5.30
N TYR A 107 -13.58 6.53 5.05
CA TYR A 107 -13.94 5.89 3.80
C TYR A 107 -14.47 6.92 2.81
N THR A 108 -14.13 6.76 1.54
CA THR A 108 -14.80 7.40 0.41
C THR A 108 -15.30 6.31 -0.53
N ILE A 109 -16.59 6.32 -0.83
CA ILE A 109 -17.22 5.35 -1.72
C ILE A 109 -16.95 5.74 -3.17
N THR A 110 -16.22 4.90 -3.90
CA THR A 110 -15.71 5.21 -5.24
C THR A 110 -16.59 4.63 -6.35
N GLY A 111 -17.47 3.69 -6.04
CA GLY A 111 -18.30 3.01 -7.02
C GLY A 111 -19.35 2.11 -6.38
N SER A 112 -20.35 1.72 -7.16
CA SER A 112 -21.38 0.78 -6.73
C SER A 112 -21.88 -0.07 -7.89
N SER A 113 -22.32 -1.29 -7.59
CA SER A 113 -23.00 -2.17 -8.54
C SER A 113 -24.06 -3.00 -7.82
N SER A 114 -25.23 -3.16 -8.45
CA SER A 114 -26.31 -3.99 -7.92
C SER A 114 -25.93 -5.47 -7.97
N LEU A 115 -26.21 -6.21 -6.91
CA LEU A 115 -26.04 -7.65 -6.83
C LEU A 115 -27.40 -8.35 -6.74
N ASP A 116 -27.45 -9.59 -7.21
CA ASP A 116 -28.61 -10.46 -7.01
C ASP A 116 -28.55 -11.18 -5.65
N ALA A 117 -29.63 -11.89 -5.31
CA ALA A 117 -29.80 -12.56 -4.02
C ALA A 117 -28.78 -13.68 -3.76
N SER A 118 -28.07 -14.20 -4.77
CA SER A 118 -27.04 -15.24 -4.57
C SER A 118 -25.84 -14.74 -3.74
N TYR A 119 -25.65 -13.43 -3.64
CA TYR A 119 -24.59 -12.79 -2.86
C TYR A 119 -24.95 -12.55 -1.39
N ALA A 120 -26.14 -12.97 -0.94
CA ALA A 120 -26.61 -12.72 0.42
C ALA A 120 -25.69 -13.29 1.52
N TYR A 121 -24.99 -14.39 1.24
CA TYR A 121 -24.03 -14.98 2.19
C TYR A 121 -22.81 -14.08 2.46
N GLY A 122 -22.52 -13.15 1.53
CA GLY A 122 -21.42 -12.21 1.63
C GLY A 122 -21.80 -10.89 2.28
N LEU A 123 -23.04 -10.72 2.76
CA LEU A 123 -23.47 -9.46 3.39
C LEU A 123 -22.54 -9.10 4.56
N GLY A 124 -22.00 -7.88 4.52
CA GLY A 124 -21.02 -7.36 5.50
C GLY A 124 -19.57 -7.76 5.20
N TYR A 125 -19.30 -8.59 4.18
CA TYR A 125 -17.93 -8.95 3.83
C TYR A 125 -17.23 -7.76 3.21
N VAL A 126 -16.05 -7.46 3.76
CA VAL A 126 -15.13 -6.42 3.28
C VAL A 126 -13.90 -7.10 2.73
N PHE A 127 -13.53 -6.78 1.50
CA PHE A 127 -12.32 -7.27 0.85
C PHE A 127 -11.42 -6.09 0.55
N VAL A 128 -10.16 -6.17 0.95
CA VAL A 128 -9.14 -5.17 0.64
C VAL A 128 -8.16 -5.77 -0.35
N TYR A 129 -7.88 -5.10 -1.47
CA TYR A 129 -7.03 -5.63 -2.53
C TYR A 129 -5.74 -4.83 -2.76
N ASN A 130 -5.61 -3.66 -2.14
CA ASN A 130 -4.42 -2.81 -2.21
C ASN A 130 -4.28 -2.03 -0.91
N TYR A 131 -3.05 -1.93 -0.42
CA TYR A 131 -2.66 -0.97 0.62
C TYR A 131 -1.51 -0.12 0.06
N TYR A 132 -1.56 1.18 0.23
CA TYR A 132 -0.48 2.10 -0.13
C TYR A 132 0.07 2.74 1.13
N ASP A 133 1.32 2.44 1.43
CA ASP A 133 2.12 3.03 2.50
C ASP A 133 2.85 4.24 1.92
N ALA A 134 2.44 5.44 2.29
CA ALA A 134 2.88 6.70 1.72
C ALA A 134 3.97 7.37 2.56
N ASP A 135 3.94 7.23 3.88
CA ASP A 135 4.78 7.98 4.79
C ASP A 135 6.06 7.24 5.20
N THR A 136 6.06 5.91 5.18
CA THR A 136 7.24 5.07 5.39
C THR A 136 7.89 4.68 4.07
N SER A 137 7.15 4.06 3.16
CA SER A 137 7.73 3.25 2.09
C SER A 137 7.47 3.78 0.68
N ARG A 138 6.39 4.55 0.51
CA ARG A 138 5.88 5.12 -0.75
C ARG A 138 5.59 4.04 -1.80
N GLN A 139 5.01 2.92 -1.37
CA GLN A 139 4.76 1.74 -2.20
C GLN A 139 3.39 1.12 -1.95
N SER A 140 2.89 0.43 -2.97
CA SER A 140 1.70 -0.41 -2.88
C SER A 140 2.06 -1.84 -2.49
N TYR A 141 1.26 -2.41 -1.60
CA TYR A 141 1.35 -3.77 -1.11
C TYR A 141 0.04 -4.52 -1.40
N THR A 142 0.19 -5.81 -1.70
CA THR A 142 -0.95 -6.73 -1.76
C THR A 142 -1.28 -7.20 -0.33
N PRO A 143 -2.49 -6.95 0.19
CA PRO A 143 -2.90 -7.45 1.50
C PRO A 143 -2.86 -8.99 1.60
N LEU A 144 -2.59 -9.50 2.78
CA LEU A 144 -2.41 -10.92 3.05
C LEU A 144 -3.68 -11.71 2.68
N LYS A 145 -4.86 -11.29 3.15
CA LYS A 145 -6.10 -12.03 2.87
C LYS A 145 -6.50 -12.01 1.41
N TRP A 146 -6.16 -10.95 0.67
CA TRP A 146 -6.28 -10.91 -0.79
C TRP A 146 -5.40 -11.96 -1.45
N SER A 147 -4.12 -12.01 -1.08
CA SER A 147 -3.16 -13.00 -1.60
C SER A 147 -3.56 -14.45 -1.28
N GLN A 148 -4.27 -14.67 -0.17
CA GLN A 148 -4.79 -15.96 0.27
C GLN A 148 -6.18 -16.26 -0.32
N GLN A 149 -6.28 -16.26 -1.65
CA GLN A 149 -7.51 -16.63 -2.38
C GLN A 149 -8.70 -15.68 -2.16
N ASN A 150 -8.46 -14.37 -2.05
CA ASN A 150 -9.51 -13.36 -1.87
C ASN A 150 -10.42 -13.68 -0.67
N THR A 151 -9.84 -13.88 0.51
CA THR A 151 -10.63 -14.02 1.74
C THR A 151 -11.01 -12.64 2.30
N PRO A 152 -12.16 -12.50 2.99
CA PRO A 152 -12.60 -11.20 3.48
C PRO A 152 -11.73 -10.69 4.64
N SER A 153 -11.30 -9.44 4.52
CA SER A 153 -10.58 -8.68 5.54
C SER A 153 -11.47 -8.38 6.76
N GLY A 154 -12.78 -8.23 6.57
CA GLY A 154 -13.78 -8.06 7.63
C GLY A 154 -15.13 -8.69 7.25
N THR A 155 -16.01 -8.91 8.23
CA THR A 155 -17.34 -9.53 8.02
C THR A 155 -18.50 -8.75 8.63
N GLY A 156 -18.23 -7.57 9.21
CA GLY A 156 -19.21 -6.71 9.88
C GLY A 156 -19.55 -5.41 9.13
N GLY A 157 -19.17 -5.29 7.86
CA GLY A 157 -19.23 -4.03 7.11
C GLY A 157 -17.95 -3.19 7.26
N LEU A 158 -17.94 -1.99 6.66
CA LEU A 158 -16.80 -1.06 6.75
C LEU A 158 -16.44 -0.77 8.22
N GLY A 159 -15.14 -0.73 8.52
CA GLY A 159 -14.59 -0.58 9.86
C GLY A 159 -14.32 -1.91 10.57
N SER A 160 -14.80 -3.04 10.04
CA SER A 160 -14.55 -4.37 10.62
C SER A 160 -13.29 -5.06 10.11
N GLU A 161 -12.69 -4.54 9.03
CA GLU A 161 -11.54 -5.12 8.37
C GLU A 161 -10.28 -5.07 9.23
N LEU A 162 -9.61 -6.22 9.33
CA LEU A 162 -8.25 -6.35 9.85
C LEU A 162 -7.47 -7.24 8.89
N ASP A 163 -6.36 -6.73 8.40
CA ASP A 163 -5.48 -7.42 7.45
C ASP A 163 -4.02 -7.06 7.70
N TYR A 164 -3.12 -7.62 6.90
CA TYR A 164 -1.68 -7.42 7.03
C TYR A 164 -1.05 -7.18 5.67
N ILE A 165 0.01 -6.38 5.65
CA ILE A 165 0.97 -6.32 4.55
C ILE A 165 2.29 -6.92 4.99
N TYR A 166 3.12 -7.34 4.03
CA TYR A 166 4.45 -7.87 4.31
C TYR A 166 5.52 -6.92 3.73
N GLY A 167 6.19 -6.16 4.60
CA GLY A 167 7.36 -5.38 4.25
C GLY A 167 8.59 -6.25 4.42
N GLY A 168 9.31 -6.55 3.34
CA GLY A 168 10.37 -7.58 3.37
C GLY A 168 11.36 -7.46 4.54
N LEU A 169 11.70 -6.24 4.97
CA LEU A 169 12.58 -5.99 6.12
C LEU A 169 11.82 -5.88 7.46
N SER A 170 10.59 -5.36 7.47
CA SER A 170 9.80 -5.16 8.71
C SER A 170 8.90 -6.36 9.09
N GLY A 171 8.73 -7.34 8.21
CA GLY A 171 7.84 -8.48 8.41
C GLY A 171 6.37 -8.15 8.13
N TYR A 172 5.47 -8.85 8.80
CA TYR A 172 4.03 -8.58 8.70
C TYR A 172 3.64 -7.39 9.57
N SER A 173 2.94 -6.43 8.99
CA SER A 173 2.45 -5.22 9.65
C SER A 173 0.92 -5.13 9.50
N PRO A 174 0.14 -4.99 10.61
CA PRO A 174 -1.31 -4.97 10.58
C PRO A 174 -1.87 -3.63 10.10
N PHE A 175 -3.03 -3.66 9.44
CA PHE A 175 -3.82 -2.46 9.15
C PHE A 175 -5.32 -2.74 9.24
N GLY A 176 -6.11 -1.69 9.44
CA GLY A 176 -7.58 -1.70 9.46
C GLY A 176 -8.19 -1.29 10.80
N GLN A 177 -9.48 -1.56 10.96
CA GLN A 177 -10.29 -1.26 12.16
C GLN A 177 -10.25 0.21 12.61
N ASP A 178 -10.11 1.13 11.66
CA ASP A 178 -10.03 2.58 11.94
C ASP A 178 -8.86 2.98 12.88
N PHE A 179 -7.92 2.06 13.11
CA PHE A 179 -6.92 2.23 14.16
C PHE A 179 -5.52 1.75 13.75
N TYR A 180 -5.42 0.54 13.23
CA TYR A 180 -4.15 -0.03 12.81
C TYR A 180 -3.76 0.52 11.44
N GLU A 181 -2.51 0.94 11.33
CA GLU A 181 -1.86 1.44 10.15
C GLU A 181 -0.55 0.66 9.95
N ALA A 182 -0.21 0.31 8.72
CA ALA A 182 0.91 -0.56 8.45
C ALA A 182 2.11 0.18 7.83
N ASP A 183 3.21 0.21 8.59
CA ASP A 183 4.52 0.63 8.10
C ASP A 183 5.32 -0.56 7.51
N ALA A 184 5.59 -0.55 6.21
CA ALA A 184 6.31 -1.62 5.53
C ALA A 184 7.67 -1.17 4.99
N GLN A 185 8.74 -1.78 5.48
CA GLN A 185 10.08 -1.55 4.91
C GLN A 185 10.46 -2.68 3.96
N SER A 186 10.92 -2.31 2.77
CA SER A 186 11.47 -3.25 1.77
C SER A 186 12.82 -2.75 1.27
N VAL A 187 13.54 -3.58 0.51
CA VAL A 187 14.78 -3.15 -0.14
C VAL A 187 14.47 -2.40 -1.44
N ALA A 188 15.17 -1.30 -1.67
CA ALA A 188 15.21 -0.57 -2.93
C ALA A 188 16.66 -0.39 -3.38
N VAL A 189 16.85 -0.19 -4.69
CA VAL A 189 18.15 0.21 -5.26
C VAL A 189 18.16 1.72 -5.45
N TYR A 190 19.16 2.40 -4.90
CA TYR A 190 19.35 3.83 -5.12
C TYR A 190 20.60 4.05 -5.95
N SER A 191 20.46 4.72 -7.09
CA SER A 191 21.60 5.20 -7.86
C SER A 191 22.11 6.49 -7.25
N PHE A 192 23.43 6.68 -7.24
CA PHE A 192 24.06 7.85 -6.67
C PHE A 192 25.26 8.32 -7.49
N THR A 193 25.64 9.57 -7.28
CA THR A 193 26.95 10.14 -7.62
C THR A 193 27.59 10.64 -6.35
N TYR A 194 28.85 10.31 -6.13
CA TYR A 194 29.65 10.91 -5.06
C TYR A 194 30.67 11.84 -5.71
N ASP A 195 30.67 13.11 -5.31
CA ASP A 195 31.57 14.16 -5.80
C ASP A 195 32.59 14.47 -4.70
N TYR A 196 33.89 14.44 -5.01
CA TYR A 196 34.97 14.75 -4.06
C TYR A 196 35.17 16.24 -3.82
N GLY A 197 34.66 17.11 -4.70
CA GLY A 197 34.77 18.57 -4.62
C GLY A 197 35.98 19.17 -5.36
N ASN A 198 36.89 18.36 -5.87
CA ASN A 198 38.04 18.75 -6.72
C ASN A 198 37.79 18.53 -8.23
N GLY A 199 36.70 17.87 -8.61
CA GLY A 199 36.40 17.49 -9.99
C GLY A 199 36.33 15.98 -10.20
N ASP A 200 36.80 15.20 -9.23
CA ASP A 200 36.68 13.76 -9.20
C ASP A 200 35.30 13.33 -8.71
N PHE A 201 34.78 12.25 -9.28
CA PHE A 201 33.53 11.65 -8.82
C PHE A 201 33.44 10.17 -9.14
N TYR A 202 32.56 9.45 -8.44
CA TYR A 202 32.16 8.10 -8.86
C TYR A 202 30.65 7.93 -8.87
N ASN A 203 30.18 7.03 -9.73
CA ASN A 203 28.78 6.66 -9.85
C ASN A 203 28.58 5.21 -9.43
N GLY A 204 27.49 4.98 -8.72
CA GLY A 204 27.18 3.66 -8.20
C GLY A 204 25.71 3.48 -7.89
N PHE A 205 25.41 2.35 -7.26
CA PHE A 205 24.13 2.10 -6.64
C PHE A 205 24.29 1.36 -5.32
N VAL A 206 23.34 1.58 -4.40
CA VAL A 206 23.27 0.94 -3.09
C VAL A 206 21.92 0.27 -2.90
N TYR A 207 21.93 -0.94 -2.34
CA TYR A 207 20.73 -1.59 -1.83
C TYR A 207 20.47 -1.10 -0.40
N ALA A 208 19.34 -0.47 -0.16
CA ALA A 208 18.99 0.06 1.16
C ALA A 208 17.48 -0.07 1.41
N SER A 209 17.01 0.27 2.61
CA SER A 209 15.58 0.38 2.86
C SER A 209 14.94 1.38 1.87
N ASN A 210 13.73 1.11 1.38
CA ASN A 210 12.94 2.02 0.54
C ASN A 210 12.57 3.36 1.21
N ALA A 211 12.84 3.47 2.52
CA ALA A 211 12.75 4.72 3.29
C ALA A 211 14.11 5.44 3.45
N ALA A 212 15.24 4.82 3.08
CA ALA A 212 16.57 5.30 3.45
C ALA A 212 16.98 6.61 2.78
N TYR A 213 16.59 6.84 1.52
CA TYR A 213 17.07 7.95 0.72
C TYR A 213 15.95 8.59 -0.13
N GLN A 214 16.20 9.82 -0.60
CA GLN A 214 15.32 10.57 -1.49
C GLN A 214 16.10 11.06 -2.71
N VAL A 215 15.52 10.87 -3.90
CA VAL A 215 16.13 11.32 -5.17
C VAL A 215 16.25 12.84 -5.18
N GLY A 216 17.41 13.34 -5.61
CA GLY A 216 17.75 14.76 -5.65
C GLY A 216 18.35 15.29 -4.35
N ASN A 217 18.26 14.55 -3.23
CA ASN A 217 18.88 14.96 -1.98
C ASN A 217 20.38 14.61 -1.98
N SER A 218 21.13 15.46 -1.30
CA SER A 218 22.54 15.25 -1.02
C SER A 218 22.73 14.71 0.41
N TYR A 219 23.70 13.81 0.56
CA TYR A 219 24.03 13.16 1.82
C TYR A 219 25.54 13.22 2.01
N ASP A 220 25.95 13.66 3.19
CA ASP A 220 27.34 13.68 3.62
C ASP A 220 27.40 12.87 4.92
N ARG A 221 28.08 11.71 4.86
CA ARG A 221 28.20 10.83 6.03
C ARG A 221 29.36 11.27 6.90
N TYR A 222 30.46 11.70 6.29
CA TYR A 222 31.65 12.18 6.96
C TYR A 222 31.95 13.62 6.55
N THR A 223 31.54 14.56 7.40
CA THR A 223 31.72 16.01 7.17
C THR A 223 33.17 16.49 7.33
N ALA A 224 34.14 15.57 7.27
CA ALA A 224 35.55 15.85 7.42
C ALA A 224 36.20 15.83 6.04
N ASN A 225 37.23 16.66 5.86
CA ASN A 225 37.89 16.72 4.56
C ASN A 225 38.62 15.40 4.23
N ASN A 226 38.63 15.06 2.95
CA ASN A 226 39.40 14.01 2.31
C ASN A 226 40.91 14.31 2.39
N GLN A 227 41.72 13.40 1.83
CA GLN A 227 43.19 13.51 1.88
C GLN A 227 43.74 14.77 1.17
N ASP A 228 42.97 15.39 0.28
CA ASP A 228 43.32 16.57 -0.52
C ASP A 228 42.67 17.87 -0.01
N GLY A 229 41.93 17.79 1.09
CA GLY A 229 41.37 18.95 1.78
C GLY A 229 39.97 19.37 1.31
N PHE A 230 39.28 18.55 0.52
CA PHE A 230 37.90 18.75 0.07
C PHE A 230 36.92 17.89 0.86
N ASN A 231 35.63 18.25 0.90
CA ASN A 231 34.60 17.47 1.59
C ASN A 231 33.65 16.89 0.55
N GLY A 232 33.63 15.56 0.45
CA GLY A 232 32.83 14.89 -0.55
C GLY A 232 31.35 14.84 -0.21
N THR A 233 30.50 14.54 -1.19
CA THR A 233 29.06 14.46 -0.96
C THR A 233 28.39 13.51 -1.94
N TYR A 234 27.49 12.66 -1.44
CA TYR A 234 26.60 11.83 -2.24
C TYR A 234 25.42 12.66 -2.73
N THR A 235 25.01 12.45 -3.97
CA THR A 235 23.71 12.90 -4.50
C THR A 235 22.97 11.68 -5.04
N ILE A 236 21.75 11.46 -4.57
CA ILE A 236 20.91 10.35 -5.03
C ILE A 236 20.29 10.72 -6.37
N THR A 237 20.61 9.99 -7.42
CA THR A 237 20.24 10.31 -8.80
C THR A 237 19.04 9.51 -9.29
N GLY A 238 18.67 8.43 -8.59
CA GLY A 238 17.51 7.61 -8.94
C GLY A 238 17.18 6.58 -7.89
N VAL A 239 15.99 6.00 -8.00
CA VAL A 239 15.52 4.89 -7.15
C VAL A 239 14.77 3.87 -8.01
N SER A 240 15.04 2.60 -7.76
CA SER A 240 14.24 1.47 -8.25
C SER A 240 13.66 0.74 -7.06
N SER A 241 12.34 0.80 -6.92
CA SER A 241 11.54 0.18 -5.86
C SER A 241 10.89 -1.13 -6.33
N GLY A 242 10.17 -1.81 -5.43
CA GLY A 242 9.40 -3.01 -5.75
C GLY A 242 10.25 -4.26 -5.98
N LEU A 243 11.43 -4.32 -5.35
CA LEU A 243 12.23 -5.54 -5.34
C LEU A 243 11.53 -6.62 -4.52
N ASP A 244 11.65 -7.87 -4.95
CA ASP A 244 11.11 -8.99 -4.18
C ASP A 244 11.96 -9.30 -2.93
N ILE A 245 11.46 -10.22 -2.12
CA ILE A 245 12.08 -10.61 -0.85
C ILE A 245 13.48 -11.20 -0.98
N THR A 246 13.87 -11.68 -2.16
CA THR A 246 15.19 -12.31 -2.38
C THR A 246 16.33 -11.29 -2.27
N TYR A 247 16.02 -9.99 -2.41
CA TYR A 247 16.99 -8.90 -2.29
C TYR A 247 17.25 -8.47 -0.84
N ASN A 248 16.52 -8.98 0.15
CA ASN A 248 16.76 -8.63 1.56
C ASN A 248 18.20 -8.82 2.02
N SER A 249 18.85 -9.92 1.59
CA SER A 249 20.24 -10.21 1.96
C SER A 249 21.26 -9.28 1.31
N THR A 250 20.84 -8.45 0.36
CA THR A 250 21.70 -7.46 -0.32
C THR A 250 21.69 -6.10 0.37
N GLN A 251 20.87 -5.91 1.41
CA GLN A 251 20.82 -4.63 2.13
C GLN A 251 22.22 -4.19 2.59
N GLY A 252 22.58 -2.95 2.25
CA GLY A 252 23.88 -2.35 2.51
C GLY A 252 24.93 -2.58 1.41
N TYR A 253 24.65 -3.41 0.39
CA TYR A 253 25.62 -3.65 -0.68
C TYR A 253 25.72 -2.41 -1.58
N VAL A 254 26.95 -1.97 -1.85
CA VAL A 254 27.27 -0.79 -2.66
C VAL A 254 28.12 -1.23 -3.85
N PHE A 255 27.68 -0.92 -5.06
CA PHE A 255 28.41 -1.17 -6.29
C PHE A 255 28.80 0.16 -6.92
N VAL A 256 30.08 0.37 -7.18
CA VAL A 256 30.58 1.54 -7.92
C VAL A 256 30.94 1.09 -9.33
N TYR A 257 30.28 1.61 -10.36
CA TYR A 257 30.47 1.15 -11.74
C TYR A 257 31.29 2.10 -12.61
N ASN A 258 31.52 3.32 -12.14
CA ASN A 258 32.31 4.33 -12.84
C ASN A 258 33.06 5.20 -11.83
N TYR A 259 34.33 5.47 -12.09
CA TYR A 259 35.13 6.49 -11.44
C TYR A 259 35.64 7.47 -12.49
N TYR A 260 35.48 8.76 -12.28
CA TYR A 260 36.00 9.82 -13.12
C TYR A 260 37.08 10.57 -12.36
N ASP A 261 38.32 10.45 -12.85
CA ASP A 261 39.48 11.23 -12.42
C ASP A 261 39.45 12.51 -13.26
N GLY A 262 38.98 13.60 -12.67
CA GLY A 262 38.74 14.88 -13.31
C GLY A 262 39.86 15.90 -13.15
N ASP A 263 40.61 15.83 -12.06
CA ASP A 263 41.66 16.80 -11.74
C ASP A 263 43.05 16.37 -12.27
N THR A 264 43.29 15.07 -12.45
CA THR A 264 44.55 14.52 -12.99
C THR A 264 44.44 14.11 -14.46
N SER A 265 43.60 13.12 -14.81
CA SER A 265 43.59 12.49 -16.15
C SER A 265 42.45 12.89 -17.06
N ARG A 266 41.31 13.31 -16.50
CA ARG A 266 40.03 13.59 -17.20
C ARG A 266 39.47 12.37 -17.94
N LEU A 267 39.65 11.19 -17.35
CA LEU A 267 39.20 9.92 -17.91
C LEU A 267 38.23 9.19 -16.98
N ASN A 268 37.41 8.32 -17.58
CA ASN A 268 36.55 7.40 -16.84
C ASN A 268 37.24 6.03 -16.72
N TYR A 269 37.10 5.44 -15.54
CA TYR A 269 37.64 4.14 -15.17
C TYR A 269 36.49 3.24 -14.71
N THR A 270 36.53 1.98 -15.13
CA THR A 270 35.69 0.95 -14.53
C THR A 270 36.37 0.43 -13.27
N PRO A 271 35.74 0.56 -12.09
CA PRO A 271 36.33 0.09 -10.84
C PRO A 271 36.60 -1.41 -10.83
N TYR A 272 37.64 -1.81 -10.10
CA TYR A 272 38.16 -3.18 -10.07
C TYR A 272 37.11 -4.19 -9.59
N TYR A 273 36.46 -3.95 -8.45
CA TYR A 273 35.46 -4.89 -7.95
C TYR A 273 34.24 -5.00 -8.86
N TYR A 274 33.81 -3.90 -9.47
CA TYR A 274 32.72 -3.93 -10.43
C TYR A 274 33.03 -4.78 -11.66
N ASN A 275 34.25 -4.70 -12.19
CA ASN A 275 34.72 -5.56 -13.29
C ASN A 275 34.67 -7.05 -12.91
N LEU A 276 34.89 -7.38 -11.64
CA LEU A 276 34.76 -8.74 -11.11
C LEU A 276 33.33 -9.14 -10.72
N GLY A 277 32.34 -8.25 -10.87
CA GLY A 277 30.97 -8.47 -10.40
C GLY A 277 30.84 -8.50 -8.87
N GLN A 278 31.77 -7.85 -8.17
CA GLN A 278 31.84 -7.77 -6.71
C GLN A 278 31.37 -6.41 -6.20
N THR A 279 30.97 -6.38 -4.93
CA THR A 279 30.50 -5.17 -4.24
C THR A 279 31.69 -4.38 -3.70
N SER A 280 31.65 -3.05 -3.83
CA SER A 280 32.66 -2.13 -3.28
C SER A 280 32.46 -1.90 -1.77
N GLY A 281 31.27 -2.19 -1.24
CA GLY A 281 30.98 -2.13 0.20
C GLY A 281 29.75 -2.94 0.60
N THR A 282 29.54 -3.19 1.90
CA THR A 282 28.41 -3.99 2.43
C THR A 282 27.70 -3.33 3.62
N SER A 283 27.93 -2.05 3.86
CA SER A 283 27.37 -1.33 5.02
C SER A 283 26.71 0.01 4.64
N GLY A 284 26.30 0.15 3.39
CA GLY A 284 25.69 1.35 2.84
C GLY A 284 26.72 2.40 2.40
N LEU A 285 26.22 3.54 1.94
CA LEU A 285 27.04 4.67 1.45
C LEU A 285 28.01 5.16 2.54
N GLY A 286 29.23 5.49 2.11
CA GLY A 286 30.36 5.91 2.95
C GLY A 286 31.24 4.75 3.44
N PHE A 287 30.87 3.50 3.16
CA PHE A 287 31.68 2.31 3.51
C PHE A 287 32.26 1.60 2.30
N GLU A 288 31.92 2.04 1.10
CA GLU A 288 32.49 1.54 -0.12
C GLU A 288 33.97 1.92 -0.25
N ARG A 289 34.73 0.98 -0.76
CA ARG A 289 36.13 1.12 -1.13
C ARG A 289 36.37 0.27 -2.37
N ASP A 290 37.04 0.84 -3.35
CA ASP A 290 37.40 0.13 -4.58
C ASP A 290 38.72 0.66 -5.13
N TYR A 291 39.09 0.19 -6.31
CA TYR A 291 40.31 0.58 -6.99
C TYR A 291 40.06 0.91 -8.45
N ILE A 292 40.81 1.86 -8.98
CA ILE A 292 41.02 1.97 -10.43
C ILE A 292 42.29 1.21 -10.83
N ILE A 293 42.34 0.75 -12.08
CA ILE A 293 43.59 0.23 -12.68
C ILE A 293 44.21 1.38 -13.46
N THR A 294 45.37 1.87 -13.01
CA THR A 294 46.07 2.99 -13.63
C THR A 294 46.64 2.62 -15.01
N SER A 295 47.10 3.62 -15.76
CA SER A 295 47.79 3.42 -17.05
C SER A 295 49.03 2.50 -16.98
N ARG A 296 49.62 2.35 -15.78
CA ARG A 296 50.77 1.47 -15.51
C ARG A 296 50.36 0.06 -15.08
N GLY A 297 49.06 -0.20 -14.89
CA GLY A 297 48.53 -1.47 -14.42
C GLY A 297 48.52 -1.61 -12.89
N ASP A 298 48.88 -0.56 -12.15
CA ASP A 298 48.82 -0.55 -10.69
C ASP A 298 47.39 -0.29 -10.20
N LEU A 299 47.03 -0.86 -9.05
CA LEU A 299 45.78 -0.56 -8.36
C LEU A 299 45.94 0.72 -7.53
N ASP A 300 45.05 1.67 -7.74
CA ASP A 300 44.97 2.89 -6.93
C ASP A 300 43.62 3.00 -6.23
N LEU A 301 43.64 3.38 -4.96
CA LEU A 301 42.57 3.22 -3.98
C LEU A 301 41.65 4.44 -3.98
N PHE A 302 40.33 4.21 -3.99
CA PHE A 302 39.36 5.26 -3.66
C PHE A 302 38.24 4.75 -2.72
N GLY A 303 37.51 5.69 -2.11
CA GLY A 303 36.34 5.45 -1.26
C GLY A 303 36.53 5.86 0.20
N TYR A 304 35.68 5.34 1.08
CA TYR A 304 35.58 5.70 2.50
C TYR A 304 35.38 7.19 2.79
N ASP A 305 34.80 7.94 1.85
CA ASP A 305 34.62 9.39 2.00
C ASP A 305 35.97 10.13 2.22
N TYR A 306 37.10 9.49 1.84
CA TYR A 306 38.44 9.97 2.21
C TYR A 306 39.51 9.76 1.12
N TYR A 307 39.59 8.56 0.54
CA TYR A 307 40.58 8.25 -0.48
C TYR A 307 40.04 8.62 -1.86
N GLU A 308 40.81 9.36 -2.63
CA GLU A 308 40.66 9.52 -4.08
C GLU A 308 41.83 8.87 -4.82
N ALA A 309 41.60 8.49 -6.08
CA ALA A 309 42.57 7.78 -6.90
C ALA A 309 42.98 8.62 -8.11
N ASP A 310 44.28 8.63 -8.40
CA ASP A 310 44.89 9.44 -9.45
C ASP A 310 45.59 8.55 -10.48
N SER A 311 45.18 8.65 -11.74
CA SER A 311 45.86 7.92 -12.82
C SER A 311 46.53 8.87 -13.80
N PHE A 312 47.80 9.18 -13.56
CA PHE A 312 48.62 9.94 -14.52
C PHE A 312 48.61 9.32 -15.93
N THR A 313 48.34 10.15 -16.93
CA THR A 313 48.50 9.78 -18.35
C THR A 313 49.98 9.55 -18.65
N ALA A 314 50.28 8.48 -19.38
CA ALA A 314 51.64 8.09 -19.75
C ALA A 314 52.20 8.94 -20.90
#